data_AF-A0A0P9H167-F1
#
_entry.id   AF-A0A0P9H167-F1
#
_cell.length_a   1.000
_cell.length_b   1.000
_cell.length_c   1.000
_cell.angle_alpha   90.00
_cell.angle_beta   90.00
_cell.angle_gamma   90.00
#
_symmetry.space_group_name_H-M   'P 1'
#
loop_
_entity.id
_entity.type
_entity.pdbx_description
1 polymer ?
#
loop_
_entity_poly.entity_id
_entity_poly.type
_entity_poly.pdbx_seq_one_letter_code
_entity_poly.pdbx_strand_id
1 'polypeptide(L)'
;PIISPLIAGAPAATHDFAEALALRWTALDPSQTLDAALALNRAHDWPSFRAAVARWTSPTLNFVYADVEGQIGYAFGGHMPIRAQGDGRLPVPGWDGAHEWRGLIPPDALPYTFNPPTGRVVTANNKIVGDDFPYPMPSEYLPGYRAERITQLLEQSARHDAGSFGRIQSDQRSLPGLELAALAGRLPAETPLAQAAREALAAWDGELDAKSGGGAIYT
;
A
#
# COMPACT_ATOMS: atom_id res chain seq x y z
N PRO A 1 -6.16 -24.23 3.87
CA PRO A 1 -5.24 -25.38 3.91
C PRO A 1 -4.44 -25.39 5.21
N ILE A 2 -4.00 -26.55 5.70
CA ILE A 2 -3.02 -26.61 6.80
C ILE A 2 -1.65 -26.20 6.25
N ILE A 3 -0.97 -25.26 6.91
CA ILE A 3 0.29 -24.65 6.45
C ILE A 3 1.48 -24.93 7.38
N SER A 4 1.29 -25.54 8.56
CA SER A 4 2.40 -25.86 9.48
C SER A 4 3.60 -26.55 8.82
N PRO A 5 3.42 -27.55 7.92
CA PRO A 5 4.56 -28.19 7.27
C PRO A 5 5.40 -27.26 6.39
N LEU A 6 4.76 -26.24 5.80
CA LEU A 6 5.44 -25.24 4.96
C LEU A 6 6.25 -24.25 5.80
N ILE A 7 5.82 -24.00 7.03
CA ILE A 7 6.49 -23.09 7.96
C ILE A 7 7.70 -23.80 8.60
N ALA A 8 7.56 -25.06 8.99
CA ALA A 8 8.63 -25.84 9.64
C ALA A 8 9.87 -26.09 8.75
N GLY A 9 9.72 -26.03 7.42
CA GLY A 9 10.82 -26.19 6.46
C GLY A 9 11.62 -24.91 6.17
N ALA A 10 11.25 -23.76 6.74
CA ALA A 10 11.98 -22.52 6.55
C ALA A 10 13.30 -22.53 7.35
N PRO A 11 14.43 -21.99 6.84
CA PRO A 11 15.76 -22.07 7.47
C PRO A 11 15.87 -21.51 8.91
N ALA A 12 14.82 -20.85 9.41
CA ALA A 12 14.72 -20.27 10.75
C ALA A 12 13.62 -20.89 11.63
N ALA A 13 12.92 -21.94 11.18
CA ALA A 13 11.75 -22.47 11.90
C ALA A 13 12.08 -23.75 12.67
N THR A 14 12.57 -23.60 13.90
CA THR A 14 12.55 -24.67 14.92
C THR A 14 11.24 -24.67 15.72
N HIS A 15 10.15 -24.21 15.12
CA HIS A 15 8.88 -24.01 15.83
C HIS A 15 8.05 -25.30 15.81
N ASP A 16 8.07 -26.00 16.95
CA ASP A 16 7.13 -27.08 17.25
C ASP A 16 5.82 -26.44 17.72
N PHE A 17 4.90 -26.19 16.78
CA PHE A 17 3.59 -25.65 17.14
C PHE A 17 2.78 -26.72 17.87
N ALA A 18 2.26 -26.39 19.05
CA ALA A 18 1.36 -27.28 19.79
C ALA A 18 0.11 -27.65 18.98
N GLU A 19 -0.37 -26.72 18.13
CA GLU A 19 -1.45 -26.96 17.17
C GLU A 19 -1.04 -26.68 15.72
N ALA A 20 -1.74 -27.31 14.78
CA ALA A 20 -1.56 -27.02 13.35
C ALA A 20 -2.14 -25.65 12.96
N LEU A 21 -1.41 -24.90 12.14
CA LEU A 21 -1.83 -23.63 11.56
C LEU A 21 -2.56 -23.86 10.24
N ALA A 22 -3.70 -23.17 10.06
CA ALA A 22 -4.47 -23.18 8.84
C ALA A 22 -4.50 -21.78 8.20
N LEU A 23 -4.42 -21.72 6.87
CA LEU A 23 -4.62 -20.49 6.10
C LEU A 23 -6.00 -20.47 5.45
N ARG A 24 -6.76 -19.41 5.71
CA ARG A 24 -7.96 -19.02 4.95
C ARG A 24 -7.65 -17.73 4.19
N TRP A 25 -7.63 -17.81 2.86
CA TRP A 25 -7.28 -16.68 2.00
C TRP A 25 -8.23 -16.64 0.80
N THR A 26 -8.73 -15.45 0.47
CA THR A 26 -9.65 -15.21 -0.66
C THR A 26 -9.09 -15.61 -2.01
N ALA A 27 -7.76 -15.70 -2.16
CA ALA A 27 -7.11 -16.22 -3.36
C ALA A 27 -7.35 -17.72 -3.59
N LEU A 28 -7.74 -18.46 -2.53
CA LEU A 28 -8.01 -19.89 -2.58
C LEU A 28 -9.49 -20.23 -2.81
N ASP A 29 -10.34 -19.20 -2.87
CA ASP A 29 -11.75 -19.35 -3.22
C ASP A 29 -11.96 -19.26 -4.75
N PRO A 30 -13.08 -19.81 -5.28
CA PRO A 30 -13.47 -19.58 -6.67
C PRO A 30 -13.43 -18.08 -7.01
N SER A 31 -12.81 -17.77 -8.14
CA SER A 31 -12.46 -16.41 -8.52
C SER A 31 -13.00 -16.05 -9.91
N GLN A 32 -13.43 -14.80 -10.07
CA GLN A 32 -13.74 -14.18 -11.36
C GLN A 32 -12.64 -13.23 -11.83
N THR A 33 -11.44 -13.28 -11.24
CA THR A 33 -10.33 -12.34 -11.54
C THR A 33 -9.98 -12.32 -13.03
N LEU A 34 -9.98 -13.47 -13.72
CA LEU A 34 -9.71 -13.51 -15.17
C LEU A 34 -10.81 -12.79 -15.96
N ASP A 35 -12.08 -13.05 -15.66
CA ASP A 35 -13.19 -12.36 -16.32
C ASP A 35 -13.19 -10.85 -16.02
N ALA A 36 -12.84 -10.47 -14.79
CA ALA A 36 -12.67 -9.09 -14.40
C ALA A 36 -11.56 -8.40 -15.22
N ALA A 37 -10.42 -9.07 -15.42
CA ALA A 37 -9.34 -8.57 -16.26
C ALA A 37 -9.77 -8.39 -17.72
N LEU A 38 -10.50 -9.36 -18.28
CA LEU A 38 -11.03 -9.25 -19.65
C LEU A 38 -12.09 -8.15 -19.78
N ALA A 39 -12.92 -7.95 -18.74
CA ALA A 39 -13.90 -6.87 -18.71
C ALA A 39 -13.23 -5.49 -18.57
N LEU A 40 -12.17 -5.38 -17.76
CA LEU A 40 -11.37 -4.16 -17.65
C LEU A 40 -10.77 -3.76 -19.00
N ASN A 41 -10.26 -4.71 -19.78
CA ASN A 41 -9.74 -4.47 -21.13
C ASN A 41 -10.81 -3.98 -22.13
N ARG A 42 -12.10 -4.12 -21.80
CA ARG A 42 -13.24 -3.69 -22.63
C ARG A 42 -14.02 -2.52 -22.04
N ALA A 43 -13.66 -2.06 -20.84
CA ALA A 43 -14.27 -0.92 -20.20
C ALA A 43 -13.95 0.35 -21.01
N HIS A 44 -14.95 1.20 -21.18
CA HIS A 44 -14.86 2.41 -22.00
C HIS A 44 -15.39 3.65 -21.28
N ASP A 45 -15.90 3.46 -20.07
CA ASP A 45 -16.42 4.52 -19.21
C ASP A 45 -16.27 4.10 -17.73
N TRP A 46 -16.53 5.05 -16.82
CA TRP A 46 -16.44 4.80 -15.38
C TRP A 46 -17.41 3.70 -14.89
N PRO A 47 -18.69 3.66 -15.30
CA PRO A 47 -19.60 2.58 -14.92
C PRO A 47 -19.11 1.18 -15.33
N SER A 48 -18.67 0.99 -16.58
CA SER A 48 -18.16 -0.30 -17.06
C SER A 48 -16.85 -0.68 -16.38
N PHE A 49 -15.97 0.30 -16.09
CA PHE A 49 -14.78 0.10 -15.29
C PHE A 49 -15.11 -0.38 -13.86
N ARG A 50 -16.01 0.32 -13.15
CA ARG A 50 -16.43 -0.06 -11.79
C ARG A 50 -17.09 -1.45 -11.76
N ALA A 51 -17.92 -1.76 -12.74
CA ALA A 51 -18.53 -3.08 -12.87
C ALA A 51 -17.47 -4.18 -13.07
N ALA A 52 -16.42 -3.90 -13.83
CA ALA A 52 -15.30 -4.84 -14.01
C ALA A 52 -14.48 -5.00 -12.73
N VAL A 53 -14.12 -3.90 -12.04
CA VAL A 53 -13.39 -3.95 -10.76
C VAL A 53 -14.19 -4.69 -9.68
N ALA A 54 -15.51 -4.54 -9.64
CA ALA A 54 -16.37 -5.24 -8.68
C ALA A 54 -16.32 -6.78 -8.81
N ARG A 55 -15.85 -7.31 -9.95
CA ARG A 55 -15.65 -8.76 -10.19
C ARG A 55 -14.26 -9.24 -9.79
N TRP A 56 -13.35 -8.32 -9.47
CA TRP A 56 -11.97 -8.64 -9.09
C TRP A 56 -11.92 -9.22 -7.68
N THR A 57 -11.40 -10.44 -7.52
CA THR A 57 -11.47 -11.14 -6.22
C THR A 57 -10.15 -11.11 -5.45
N SER A 58 -9.02 -11.29 -6.13
CA SER A 58 -7.69 -11.39 -5.53
C SER A 58 -6.60 -11.27 -6.61
N PRO A 59 -5.39 -10.76 -6.29
CA PRO A 59 -5.02 -10.09 -5.04
C PRO A 59 -5.75 -8.75 -4.89
N THR A 60 -5.76 -8.17 -3.69
CA THR A 60 -6.33 -6.83 -3.50
C THR A 60 -5.46 -5.78 -4.19
N LEU A 61 -6.08 -4.89 -4.95
CA LEU A 61 -5.40 -3.89 -5.77
C LEU A 61 -6.09 -2.53 -5.69
N ASN A 62 -5.28 -1.50 -5.85
CA ASN A 62 -5.74 -0.14 -6.11
C ASN A 62 -5.83 0.07 -7.62
N PHE A 63 -7.05 0.16 -8.16
CA PHE A 63 -7.25 0.48 -9.57
C PHE A 63 -7.43 1.99 -9.73
N VAL A 64 -6.63 2.59 -10.63
CA VAL A 64 -6.72 4.01 -10.99
C VAL A 64 -7.25 4.12 -12.42
N TYR A 65 -8.17 5.05 -12.64
CA TYR A 65 -8.91 5.24 -13.88
C TYR A 65 -8.63 6.63 -14.47
N ALA A 66 -8.54 6.70 -15.79
CA ALA A 66 -8.60 7.92 -16.57
C ALA A 66 -9.22 7.63 -17.95
N ASP A 67 -9.94 8.58 -18.54
CA ASP A 67 -10.54 8.43 -19.88
C ASP A 67 -10.38 9.65 -20.80
N VAL A 68 -10.87 9.50 -22.03
CA VAL A 68 -10.80 10.50 -23.10
C VAL A 68 -11.72 11.70 -22.88
N GLU A 69 -12.67 11.60 -21.94
CA GLU A 69 -13.53 12.72 -21.52
C GLU A 69 -12.88 13.55 -20.41
N GLY A 70 -11.70 13.13 -19.94
CA GLY A 70 -10.95 13.80 -18.89
C GLY A 70 -11.40 13.42 -17.47
N GLN A 71 -12.17 12.34 -17.32
CA GLN A 71 -12.56 11.84 -16.02
C GLN A 71 -11.41 11.05 -15.38
N ILE A 72 -11.32 11.09 -14.07
CA ILE A 72 -10.37 10.29 -13.28
C ILE A 72 -11.06 9.61 -12.11
N GLY A 73 -10.51 8.47 -11.68
CA GLY A 73 -11.10 7.75 -10.57
C GLY A 73 -10.19 6.75 -9.90
N TYR A 74 -10.68 6.22 -8.80
CA TYR A 74 -10.05 5.18 -8.01
C TYR A 74 -11.11 4.17 -7.59
N ALA A 75 -10.77 2.88 -7.67
CA ALA A 75 -11.58 1.82 -7.13
C ALA A 75 -10.69 0.79 -6.44
N PHE A 76 -11.04 0.43 -5.20
CA PHE A 76 -10.48 -0.74 -4.55
C PHE A 76 -11.05 -2.01 -5.21
N GLY A 77 -10.18 -2.93 -5.63
CA GLY A 77 -10.58 -4.23 -6.15
C GLY A 77 -10.05 -5.36 -5.27
N GLY A 78 -10.88 -6.38 -5.06
CA GLY A 78 -10.55 -7.55 -4.26
C GLY A 78 -11.57 -7.83 -3.16
N HIS A 79 -11.65 -9.09 -2.75
CA HIS A 79 -12.52 -9.53 -1.67
C HIS A 79 -11.91 -9.22 -0.31
N MET A 80 -12.68 -8.53 0.53
CA MET A 80 -12.31 -8.18 1.89
C MET A 80 -13.24 -8.89 2.87
N PRO A 81 -12.74 -9.85 3.67
CA PRO A 81 -13.58 -10.57 4.61
C PRO A 81 -13.92 -9.74 5.84
N ILE A 82 -15.20 -9.81 6.26
CA ILE A 82 -15.68 -9.26 7.52
C ILE A 82 -15.48 -10.34 8.58
N ARG A 83 -14.61 -10.09 9.56
CA ARG A 83 -14.34 -11.05 10.65
C ARG A 83 -15.24 -10.76 11.84
N ALA A 84 -15.68 -11.81 12.53
CA ALA A 84 -16.42 -11.66 13.79
C ALA A 84 -15.60 -10.98 14.89
N GLN A 85 -14.30 -11.32 14.97
CA GLN A 85 -13.32 -10.73 15.88
C GLN A 85 -11.92 -10.72 15.24
N GLY A 86 -11.07 -9.82 15.72
CA GLY A 86 -9.69 -9.65 15.24
C GLY A 86 -9.60 -9.00 13.85
N ASP A 87 -8.36 -8.73 13.42
CA ASP A 87 -8.05 -8.05 12.16
C ASP A 87 -7.30 -8.93 11.15
N GLY A 88 -7.00 -10.17 11.52
CA GLY A 88 -6.35 -11.16 10.67
C GLY A 88 -4.82 -11.05 10.59
N ARG A 89 -4.16 -10.26 11.46
CA ARG A 89 -2.68 -10.19 11.50
C ARG A 89 -2.00 -11.37 12.18
N LEU A 90 -2.66 -11.97 13.17
CA LEU A 90 -2.12 -13.08 13.95
C LEU A 90 -2.97 -14.34 13.78
N PRO A 91 -2.37 -15.54 13.95
CA PRO A 91 -3.14 -16.76 14.12
C PRO A 91 -4.14 -16.62 15.28
N VAL A 92 -5.32 -17.21 15.10
CA VAL A 92 -6.42 -17.16 16.06
C VAL A 92 -6.99 -18.57 16.27
N PRO A 93 -7.64 -18.84 17.42
CA PRO A 93 -8.38 -20.09 17.62
C PRO A 93 -9.36 -20.36 16.48
N GLY A 94 -9.19 -21.51 15.82
CA GLY A 94 -10.06 -21.95 14.72
C GLY A 94 -11.14 -22.95 15.12
N TRP A 95 -11.22 -23.30 16.41
CA TRP A 95 -12.08 -24.39 16.92
C TRP A 95 -13.35 -23.92 17.65
N ASP A 96 -13.48 -22.63 17.95
CA ASP A 96 -14.59 -22.06 18.72
C ASP A 96 -15.56 -21.18 17.90
N GLY A 97 -15.23 -20.93 16.64
CA GLY A 97 -16.01 -20.10 15.72
C GLY A 97 -15.95 -18.59 16.00
N ALA A 98 -15.19 -18.12 16.99
CA ALA A 98 -15.22 -16.72 17.42
C ALA A 98 -14.59 -15.76 16.39
N HIS A 99 -13.77 -16.29 15.48
CA HIS A 99 -13.01 -15.54 14.48
C HIS A 99 -13.45 -15.80 13.03
N GLU A 100 -14.59 -16.47 12.85
CA GLU A 100 -15.12 -16.80 11.52
C GLU A 100 -15.40 -15.56 10.67
N TRP A 101 -15.36 -15.76 9.35
CA TRP A 101 -15.78 -14.76 8.39
C TRP A 101 -17.32 -14.69 8.36
N ARG A 102 -17.88 -13.49 8.53
CA ARG A 102 -19.33 -13.21 8.44
C ARG A 102 -19.76 -12.79 7.03
N GLY A 103 -18.94 -13.08 6.04
CA GLY A 103 -19.12 -12.66 4.66
C GLY A 103 -17.99 -11.75 4.19
N LEU A 104 -18.23 -11.09 3.07
CA LEU A 104 -17.32 -10.14 2.43
C LEU A 104 -17.94 -8.73 2.48
N ILE A 105 -17.10 -7.70 2.50
CA ILE A 105 -17.55 -6.34 2.25
C ILE A 105 -18.21 -6.31 0.86
N PRO A 106 -19.44 -5.80 0.72
CA PRO A 106 -20.11 -5.67 -0.57
C PRO A 106 -19.27 -4.85 -1.57
N PRO A 107 -19.18 -5.23 -2.86
CA PRO A 107 -18.34 -4.52 -3.83
C PRO A 107 -18.67 -3.03 -4.01
N ASP A 108 -19.94 -2.66 -3.85
CA ASP A 108 -20.44 -1.29 -3.91
C ASP A 108 -20.07 -0.47 -2.64
N ALA A 109 -19.81 -1.15 -1.53
CA ALA A 109 -19.36 -0.55 -0.29
C ALA A 109 -17.82 -0.41 -0.20
N LEU A 110 -17.06 -1.04 -1.10
CA LEU A 110 -15.61 -0.90 -1.14
C LEU A 110 -15.18 0.53 -1.56
N PRO A 111 -14.04 1.02 -1.06
CA PRO A 111 -13.60 2.40 -1.30
C PRO A 111 -13.50 2.75 -2.79
N TYR A 112 -14.00 3.94 -3.14
CA TYR A 112 -13.85 4.51 -4.48
C TYR A 112 -13.90 6.03 -4.44
N THR A 113 -13.38 6.66 -5.48
CA THR A 113 -13.62 8.08 -5.76
C THR A 113 -13.68 8.31 -7.26
N PHE A 114 -14.47 9.29 -7.69
CA PHE A 114 -14.64 9.66 -9.09
C PHE A 114 -14.65 11.19 -9.19
N ASN A 115 -13.78 11.74 -10.04
CA ASN A 115 -13.53 13.17 -10.19
C ASN A 115 -13.41 13.92 -8.87
N PRO A 116 -12.45 13.55 -8.00
CA PRO A 116 -12.26 14.26 -6.76
C PRO A 116 -11.95 15.75 -7.04
N PRO A 117 -12.45 16.68 -6.21
CA PRO A 117 -12.25 18.12 -6.41
C PRO A 117 -10.78 18.54 -6.36
N THR A 118 -9.90 17.70 -5.81
CA THR A 118 -8.44 17.86 -5.82
C THR A 118 -7.83 17.78 -7.22
N GLY A 119 -8.58 17.28 -8.22
CA GLY A 119 -8.11 17.09 -9.59
C GLY A 119 -7.07 15.98 -9.74
N ARG A 120 -6.91 15.11 -8.72
CA ARG A 120 -5.88 14.07 -8.69
C ARG A 120 -6.33 12.83 -7.93
N VAL A 121 -5.78 11.69 -8.34
CA VAL A 121 -5.86 10.41 -7.63
C VAL A 121 -4.44 9.94 -7.36
N VAL A 122 -4.09 9.72 -6.09
CA VAL A 122 -2.77 9.25 -5.69
C VAL A 122 -2.93 8.03 -4.80
N THR A 123 -2.32 6.91 -5.19
CA THR A 123 -2.21 5.72 -4.35
C THR A 123 -0.78 5.20 -4.43
N ALA A 124 -0.17 4.95 -3.28
CA ALA A 124 1.20 4.48 -3.16
C ALA A 124 1.35 3.49 -2.00
N ASN A 125 0.38 2.57 -1.88
CA ASN A 125 0.24 1.58 -0.79
C ASN A 125 0.08 2.22 0.61
N ASN A 126 -0.20 3.52 0.66
CA ASN A 126 -0.60 4.24 1.86
C ASN A 126 -2.02 3.86 2.29
N LYS A 127 -2.41 4.26 3.51
CA LYS A 127 -3.78 4.11 4.03
C LYS A 127 -4.79 4.77 3.08
N ILE A 128 -5.83 4.04 2.71
CA ILE A 128 -6.79 4.41 1.66
C ILE A 128 -8.02 5.14 2.22
N VAL A 129 -8.47 4.74 3.40
CA VAL A 129 -9.67 5.28 4.06
C VAL A 129 -9.36 5.74 5.47
N GLY A 130 -10.15 6.69 5.97
CA GLY A 130 -10.10 7.17 7.36
C GLY A 130 -10.67 6.15 8.35
N ASP A 131 -10.61 6.50 9.64
CA ASP A 131 -11.14 5.67 10.73
C ASP A 131 -12.68 5.66 10.76
N ASP A 132 -13.32 6.53 9.98
CA ASP A 132 -14.76 6.66 9.80
C ASP A 132 -15.34 5.69 8.76
N PHE A 133 -14.49 4.95 8.04
CA PHE A 133 -14.96 3.95 7.07
C PHE A 133 -15.72 2.81 7.78
N PRO A 134 -16.95 2.47 7.35
CA PRO A 134 -17.87 1.63 8.14
C PRO A 134 -17.48 0.15 8.20
N TYR A 135 -16.47 -0.26 7.45
CA TYR A 135 -16.00 -1.65 7.44
C TYR A 135 -14.56 -1.76 7.93
N PRO A 136 -14.21 -2.86 8.62
CA PRO A 136 -12.83 -3.10 9.04
C PRO A 136 -11.95 -3.35 7.80
N MET A 137 -10.95 -2.48 7.60
CA MET A 137 -9.91 -2.65 6.58
C MET A 137 -8.60 -3.01 7.27
N PRO A 138 -8.13 -4.28 7.18
CA PRO A 138 -6.87 -4.73 7.78
C PRO A 138 -5.71 -3.84 7.36
N SER A 139 -5.00 -3.30 8.36
CA SER A 139 -3.88 -2.39 8.15
C SER A 139 -2.53 -3.10 8.16
N GLU A 140 -1.89 -3.14 7.00
CA GLU A 140 -0.43 -3.11 6.80
C GLU A 140 -0.17 -2.19 5.62
N TYR A 141 -0.27 -0.89 5.88
CA TYR A 141 -0.02 0.14 4.87
C TYR A 141 1.43 0.58 4.97
N LEU A 142 1.99 1.05 3.86
CA LEU A 142 3.26 1.77 3.92
C LEU A 142 3.05 3.17 4.55
N PRO A 143 4.09 3.75 5.16
CA PRO A 143 4.02 5.02 5.93
C PRO A 143 3.55 6.28 5.19
N GLY A 144 3.22 6.20 3.89
CA GLY A 144 2.64 7.32 3.15
C GLY A 144 3.63 8.25 2.45
N TYR A 145 4.93 8.20 2.77
CA TYR A 145 5.95 9.09 2.19
C TYR A 145 5.93 9.16 0.65
N ARG A 146 5.69 8.03 -0.05
CA ARG A 146 5.58 8.03 -1.51
C ARG A 146 4.34 8.76 -2.00
N ALA A 147 3.19 8.56 -1.34
CA ALA A 147 1.95 9.27 -1.71
C ALA A 147 2.09 10.77 -1.45
N GLU A 148 2.70 11.13 -0.32
CA GLU A 148 3.02 12.51 0.00
C GLU A 148 3.95 13.13 -1.04
N ARG A 149 5.06 12.46 -1.38
CA ARG A 149 6.03 12.95 -2.37
C ARG A 149 5.43 13.09 -3.77
N ILE A 150 4.65 12.11 -4.21
CA ILE A 150 3.91 12.19 -5.49
C ILE A 150 2.95 13.38 -5.47
N THR A 151 2.24 13.59 -4.36
CA THR A 151 1.32 14.74 -4.21
C THR A 151 2.07 16.06 -4.29
N GLN A 152 3.17 16.23 -3.56
CA GLN A 152 4.02 17.43 -3.63
C GLN A 152 4.48 17.74 -5.05
N LEU A 153 4.84 16.72 -5.84
CA LEU A 153 5.29 16.89 -7.22
C LEU A 153 4.14 17.21 -8.18
N LEU A 154 2.96 16.61 -7.97
CA LEU A 154 1.75 16.92 -8.74
C LEU A 154 1.24 18.34 -8.46
N GLU A 155 1.46 18.87 -7.26
CA GLU A 155 1.03 20.22 -6.90
C GLU A 155 1.93 21.32 -7.45
N GLN A 156 3.12 20.98 -7.96
CA GLN A 156 4.06 21.94 -8.57
C GLN A 156 3.60 22.47 -9.93
N SER A 157 2.62 21.83 -10.56
CA SER A 157 2.10 22.27 -11.85
C SER A 157 0.60 22.03 -11.96
N ALA A 158 -0.12 23.01 -12.53
CA ALA A 158 -1.53 22.82 -12.89
C ALA A 158 -1.72 21.87 -14.08
N ARG A 159 -0.67 21.62 -14.87
CA ARG A 159 -0.69 20.74 -16.05
C ARG A 159 0.53 19.84 -16.08
N HIS A 160 0.29 18.56 -16.26
CA HIS A 160 1.34 17.56 -16.40
C HIS A 160 1.40 17.03 -17.83
N ASP A 161 2.62 16.79 -18.28
CA ASP A 161 2.93 16.06 -19.50
C ASP A 161 3.70 14.77 -19.17
N ALA A 162 3.95 13.94 -20.18
CA ALA A 162 4.71 12.71 -20.03
C ALA A 162 6.10 12.94 -19.40
N GLY A 163 6.76 14.07 -19.69
CA GLY A 163 8.05 14.41 -19.12
C GLY A 163 7.97 14.65 -17.60
N SER A 164 6.93 15.34 -17.14
CA SER A 164 6.68 15.57 -15.72
C SER A 164 6.36 14.29 -14.98
N PHE A 165 5.57 13.39 -15.58
CA PHE A 165 5.31 12.07 -15.00
C PHE A 165 6.57 11.19 -14.98
N GLY A 166 7.43 11.28 -16.00
CA GLY A 166 8.74 10.63 -15.99
C GLY A 166 9.61 11.09 -14.82
N ARG A 167 9.64 12.40 -14.52
CA ARG A 167 10.33 12.94 -13.34
C ARG A 167 9.75 12.45 -12.02
N ILE A 168 8.42 12.35 -11.92
CA ILE A 168 7.76 11.79 -10.73
C ILE A 168 8.14 10.32 -10.53
N GLN A 169 8.15 9.52 -11.60
CA GLN A 169 8.54 8.11 -11.54
C GLN A 169 10.02 7.92 -11.16
N SER A 170 10.89 8.85 -11.54
CA SER A 170 12.33 8.79 -11.26
C SER A 170 12.76 9.59 -10.02
N ASP A 171 11.83 10.10 -9.22
CA ASP A 171 12.14 10.88 -8.02
C ASP A 171 12.87 10.03 -6.97
N GLN A 172 13.95 10.55 -6.42
CA GLN A 172 14.83 9.85 -5.47
C GLN A 172 14.91 10.54 -4.11
N ARG A 173 14.02 11.51 -3.85
CA ARG A 173 14.06 12.29 -2.62
C ARG A 173 13.49 11.49 -1.45
N SER A 174 14.29 11.31 -0.40
CA SER A 174 13.92 10.58 0.81
C SER A 174 13.34 11.51 1.87
N LEU A 175 12.01 11.64 1.89
CA LEU A 175 11.29 12.27 3.02
C LEU A 175 11.63 11.63 4.38
N PRO A 176 11.61 10.29 4.56
CA PRO A 176 12.00 9.68 5.83
C PRO A 176 13.49 9.89 6.18
N GLY A 177 14.36 9.99 5.17
CA GLY A 177 15.77 10.29 5.38
C GLY A 177 15.99 11.70 5.93
N LEU A 178 15.24 12.68 5.42
CA LEU A 178 15.26 14.05 5.93
C LEU A 178 14.73 14.15 7.37
N GLU A 179 13.69 13.39 7.70
CA GLU A 179 13.18 13.31 9.07
C GLU A 179 14.22 12.70 10.02
N LEU A 180 14.86 11.60 9.61
CA LEU A 180 15.96 11.00 10.39
C LEU A 180 17.12 11.97 10.58
N ALA A 181 17.56 12.64 9.51
CA ALA A 181 18.65 13.60 9.58
C ALA A 181 18.36 14.73 10.57
N ALA A 182 17.12 15.24 10.59
CA ALA A 182 16.68 16.26 11.54
C ALA A 182 16.70 15.77 13.00
N LEU A 183 16.38 14.50 13.25
CA LEU A 183 16.46 13.87 14.57
C LEU A 183 17.91 13.61 14.99
N ALA A 184 18.72 13.04 14.08
CA ALA A 184 20.13 12.74 14.31
C ALA A 184 20.94 14.00 14.64
N GLY A 185 20.59 15.14 14.03
CA GLY A 185 21.17 16.44 14.36
C GLY A 185 21.03 16.86 15.82
N ARG A 186 20.08 16.28 16.57
CA ARG A 186 19.81 16.58 17.98
C ARG A 186 20.49 15.61 18.96
N LEU A 187 21.07 14.52 18.46
CA LEU A 187 21.72 13.51 19.29
C LEU A 187 23.15 13.94 19.65
N PRO A 188 23.65 13.52 20.83
CA PRO A 188 25.05 13.71 21.19
C PRO A 188 25.96 12.97 20.21
N ALA A 189 27.09 13.59 19.87
CA ALA A 189 28.09 13.03 18.97
C ALA A 189 29.44 13.01 19.69
N GLU A 190 29.71 11.90 20.38
CA GLU A 190 30.85 11.77 21.32
C GLU A 190 32.16 11.42 20.62
N THR A 191 32.11 10.88 19.40
CA THR A 191 33.28 10.52 18.61
C THR A 191 33.43 11.43 17.39
N PRO A 192 34.66 11.64 16.88
CA PRO A 192 34.86 12.38 15.63
C PRO A 192 34.07 11.81 14.45
N LEU A 193 33.90 10.48 14.39
CA LEU A 193 33.11 9.82 13.35
C LEU A 193 31.62 10.16 13.49
N ALA A 194 31.07 10.13 14.70
CA ALA A 194 29.68 10.51 14.95
C ALA A 194 29.43 11.99 14.63
N GLN A 195 30.39 12.86 14.91
CA GLN A 195 30.31 14.30 14.59
C GLN A 195 30.28 14.51 13.07
N ALA A 196 31.20 13.87 12.34
CA ALA A 196 31.24 13.95 10.88
C ALA A 196 29.97 13.38 10.22
N ALA A 197 29.46 12.25 10.71
CA ALA A 197 28.22 11.66 10.20
C ALA A 197 27.02 12.59 10.44
N ARG A 198 26.92 13.19 11.63
CA ARG A 198 25.85 14.14 11.96
C ARG A 198 25.92 15.40 11.10
N GLU A 199 27.12 15.95 10.89
CA GLU A 199 27.32 17.11 10.01
C GLU A 199 26.96 16.80 8.55
N ALA A 200 27.35 15.62 8.06
CA ALA A 200 27.01 15.18 6.71
C ALA A 200 25.49 14.98 6.53
N LEU A 201 24.81 14.37 7.50
CA LEU A 201 23.35 14.24 7.49
C LEU A 201 22.66 15.60 7.59
N ALA A 202 23.16 16.51 8.43
CA ALA A 202 22.58 17.85 8.59
C ALA A 202 22.70 18.72 7.32
N ALA A 203 23.74 18.49 6.51
CA ALA A 203 23.93 19.17 5.22
C ALA A 203 23.26 18.47 4.04
N TRP A 204 22.72 17.26 4.24
CA TRP A 204 22.16 16.45 3.17
C TRP A 204 20.81 17.02 2.68
N ASP A 205 20.65 17.09 1.37
CA ASP A 205 19.45 17.59 0.70
C ASP A 205 18.32 16.55 0.59
N GLY A 206 18.57 15.30 0.99
CA GLY A 206 17.61 14.20 0.96
C GLY A 206 17.63 13.38 -0.33
N GLU A 207 18.45 13.70 -1.32
CA GLU A 207 18.50 12.96 -2.58
C GLU A 207 19.28 11.64 -2.42
N LEU A 208 18.73 10.53 -2.92
CA LEU A 208 19.36 9.20 -2.89
C LEU A 208 20.07 8.84 -4.21
N ASP A 209 20.75 9.81 -4.82
CA ASP A 209 21.54 9.56 -6.03
C ASP A 209 22.90 8.89 -5.74
N ALA A 210 23.59 8.47 -6.80
CA ALA A 210 24.87 7.76 -6.69
C ALA A 210 26.02 8.58 -6.08
N LYS A 211 25.86 9.90 -5.93
CA LYS A 211 26.85 10.81 -5.34
C LYS A 211 26.46 11.24 -3.93
N SER A 212 25.35 10.73 -3.41
CA SER A 212 24.79 11.14 -2.12
C SER A 212 25.57 10.57 -0.93
N GLY A 213 26.47 11.39 -0.38
CA GLY A 213 27.19 11.05 0.85
C GLY A 213 26.27 10.90 2.06
N GLY A 214 25.29 11.81 2.20
CA GLY A 214 24.27 11.72 3.25
C GLY A 214 23.35 10.51 3.06
N GLY A 215 22.98 10.20 1.81
CA GLY A 215 22.24 9.00 1.45
C GLY A 215 22.97 7.71 1.86
N ALA A 216 24.28 7.63 1.61
CA ALA A 216 25.09 6.47 2.01
C ALA A 216 25.21 6.28 3.53
N ILE A 217 25.09 7.36 4.31
CA ILE A 217 25.06 7.30 5.78
C ILE A 217 23.67 6.87 6.29
N TYR A 218 22.62 7.27 5.58
CA TYR A 218 21.23 6.96 5.92
C TYR A 218 20.86 5.48 5.71
N THR A 219 21.35 4.87 4.64
CA THR A 219 21.01 3.48 4.21
C THR A 219 21.76 2.41 4.98
#